data_AF-A0A164DKB4-F1
#
_entry.id   AF-A0A164DKB4-F1
#
_cell.length_a   1.000
_cell.length_b   1.000
_cell.length_c   1.000
_cell.angle_alpha   90.00
_cell.angle_beta   90.00
_cell.angle_gamma   90.00
#
_symmetry.space_group_name_H-M   'P 1'
#
loop_
_entity.id
_entity.type
_entity.pdbx_description
1 polymer ?
#
loop_
_entity_poly.entity_id
_entity_poly.type
_entity_poly.pdbx_seq_one_letter_code
_entity_poly.pdbx_strand_id
1 'polypeptide(L)'
;LKEALKGEASSVIEGLPLTSVNYDVAVELLLQHYGSTDIIIQENFRQLHNLAAVSSGNHQALKQFLLESEVRIRSLETLGVPYDSYATPFVSLFVDRS
;
A
#
# COMPACT_ATOMS: atom_id res chain seq x y z
N LEU A 1 -24.08 -9.67 2.59
CA LEU A 1 -23.03 -8.89 3.28
C LEU A 1 -22.78 -9.41 4.69
N LYS A 2 -23.75 -9.38 5.63
CA LYS A 2 -23.56 -9.95 6.97
C LYS A 2 -23.16 -11.44 6.98
N GLU A 3 -23.70 -12.24 6.07
CA GLU A 3 -23.30 -13.65 5.92
C GLU A 3 -21.86 -13.86 5.40
N ALA A 4 -21.24 -12.80 4.83
CA ALA A 4 -19.87 -12.82 4.35
C ALA A 4 -18.86 -12.25 5.37
N LEU A 5 -19.34 -11.63 6.45
CA LEU A 5 -18.52 -11.03 7.50
C LEU A 5 -18.34 -12.05 8.62
N LYS A 6 -17.10 -12.51 8.82
CA LYS A 6 -16.73 -13.47 9.87
C LYS A 6 -15.70 -12.82 10.79
N GLY A 7 -15.78 -13.10 12.08
CA GLY A 7 -14.80 -12.63 13.07
C GLY A 7 -14.86 -11.11 13.32
N GLU A 8 -13.70 -10.49 13.46
CA GLU A 8 -13.50 -9.09 13.90
C GLU A 8 -14.24 -8.05 13.03
N ALA A 9 -14.37 -8.31 11.72
CA ALA A 9 -15.12 -7.45 10.80
C ALA A 9 -16.64 -7.41 11.10
N SER A 10 -17.18 -8.44 11.74
CA SER A 10 -18.56 -8.42 12.25
C SER A 10 -18.70 -7.52 13.48
N SER A 11 -17.68 -7.46 14.35
CA SER A 11 -17.69 -6.65 15.57
C SER A 11 -17.67 -5.16 15.28
N VAL A 12 -16.99 -4.73 14.21
CA VAL A 12 -16.90 -3.31 13.79
C VAL A 12 -18.28 -2.72 13.43
N ILE A 13 -19.19 -3.55 12.89
CA ILE A 13 -20.52 -3.10 12.45
C ILE A 13 -21.66 -3.62 13.34
N GLU A 14 -21.33 -4.25 14.48
CA GLU A 14 -22.30 -4.91 15.36
C GLU A 14 -23.25 -3.91 16.04
N GLY A 15 -22.79 -2.68 16.26
CA GLY A 15 -23.60 -1.57 16.81
C GLY A 15 -24.48 -0.83 15.80
N LEU A 16 -24.43 -1.18 14.51
CA LEU A 16 -25.21 -0.50 13.47
C LEU A 16 -26.54 -1.24 13.19
N PRO A 17 -27.71 -0.59 13.42
CA PRO A 17 -29.01 -1.16 13.06
C PRO A 17 -29.08 -1.45 11.56
N LEU A 18 -29.66 -2.60 11.17
CA LEU A 18 -29.87 -2.99 9.76
C LEU A 18 -30.95 -2.12 9.10
N THR A 19 -30.56 -0.95 8.63
CA THR A 19 -31.36 -0.09 7.75
C THR A 19 -30.59 0.16 6.45
N SER A 20 -31.29 0.55 5.38
CA SER A 20 -30.65 0.88 4.10
C SER A 20 -29.62 2.00 4.24
N VAL A 21 -29.87 2.97 5.12
CA VAL A 21 -28.97 4.09 5.41
C VAL A 21 -27.68 3.62 6.12
N ASN A 22 -27.79 2.64 7.00
CA ASN A 22 -26.63 2.11 7.74
C ASN A 22 -25.85 1.05 6.94
N TYR A 23 -26.39 0.60 5.80
CA TYR A 23 -25.71 -0.33 4.91
C TYR A 23 -24.50 0.34 4.24
N ASP A 24 -24.69 1.53 3.68
CA ASP A 24 -23.61 2.27 3.02
C ASP A 24 -22.53 2.68 4.02
N VAL A 25 -22.93 3.10 5.23
CA VAL A 25 -22.02 3.41 6.35
C VAL A 25 -21.23 2.18 6.80
N ALA A 26 -21.86 1.01 6.90
CA ALA A 26 -21.17 -0.23 7.25
C ALA A 26 -20.17 -0.66 6.16
N VAL A 27 -20.52 -0.50 4.88
CA VAL A 27 -19.62 -0.76 3.75
C VAL A 27 -18.44 0.22 3.75
N GLU A 28 -18.68 1.50 4.01
CA GLU A 28 -17.64 2.53 4.10
C GLU A 28 -16.68 2.26 5.26
N LEU A 29 -17.19 1.91 6.44
CA LEU A 29 -16.35 1.53 7.60
C LEU A 29 -15.52 0.28 7.32
N LEU A 30 -16.07 -0.71 6.60
CA LEU A 30 -15.33 -1.91 6.21
C LEU A 30 -14.27 -1.60 5.15
N LEU A 31 -14.54 -0.70 4.20
CA LEU A 31 -13.55 -0.24 3.24
C LEU A 31 -12.45 0.62 3.89
N GLN A 32 -12.80 1.40 4.91
CA GLN A 32 -11.85 2.17 5.71
C GLN A 32 -10.97 1.28 6.60
N HIS A 33 -11.52 0.21 7.20
CA HIS A 33 -10.79 -0.64 8.14
C HIS A 33 -10.14 -1.88 7.52
N TYR A 34 -10.68 -2.39 6.41
CA TYR A 34 -10.24 -3.62 5.73
C TYR A 34 -10.02 -3.43 4.24
N GLY A 35 -10.09 -2.19 3.73
CA GLY A 35 -9.65 -1.89 2.38
C GLY A 35 -8.18 -2.25 2.27
N SER A 36 -7.87 -3.32 1.55
CA SER A 36 -6.53 -3.93 1.39
C SER A 36 -5.40 -2.98 0.97
N THR A 37 -5.70 -1.70 0.73
CA THR A 37 -4.77 -0.66 0.31
C THR A 37 -3.65 -0.45 1.33
N ASP A 38 -3.91 -0.52 2.64
CA ASP A 38 -2.85 -0.31 3.64
C ASP A 38 -1.78 -1.41 3.60
N ILE A 39 -2.21 -2.67 3.43
CA ILE A 39 -1.31 -3.81 3.27
C ILE A 39 -0.51 -3.66 1.97
N ILE A 40 -1.16 -3.21 0.89
CA ILE A 40 -0.51 -2.97 -0.40
C ILE A 40 0.49 -1.80 -0.29
N ILE A 41 0.16 -0.73 0.43
CA ILE A 41 1.04 0.42 0.69
C ILE A 41 2.27 -0.06 1.48
N GLN A 42 2.07 -0.78 2.58
CA GLN A 42 3.15 -1.32 3.40
C GLN A 42 4.06 -2.25 2.59
N GLU A 43 3.49 -3.11 1.75
CA GLU A 43 4.25 -4.02 0.90
C GLU A 43 5.08 -3.27 -0.16
N ASN A 44 4.51 -2.24 -0.79
CA ASN A 44 5.24 -1.38 -1.72
C ASN A 44 6.42 -0.68 -1.03
N PHE A 45 6.23 -0.14 0.18
CA PHE A 45 7.31 0.45 0.98
C PHE A 45 8.40 -0.56 1.34
N ARG A 46 7.99 -1.76 1.81
CA ARG A 46 8.91 -2.85 2.14
C ARG A 46 9.78 -3.24 0.95
N GLN A 47 9.17 -3.38 -0.22
CA GLN A 47 9.88 -3.76 -1.43
C GLN A 47 10.80 -2.64 -1.96
N LEU A 48 10.39 -1.37 -1.88
CA LEU A 48 11.27 -0.23 -2.20
C LEU A 48 12.51 -0.22 -1.30
N HIS A 49 12.33 -0.43 0.00
CA HIS A 49 13.42 -0.49 0.97
C HIS A 49 14.36 -1.68 0.72
N ASN A 50 13.80 -2.82 0.30
CA ASN A 50 14.56 -4.06 0.08
C ASN A 50 15.14 -4.19 -1.34
N LEU A 51 15.06 -3.14 -2.16
CA LEU A 51 15.68 -3.11 -3.47
C LEU A 51 17.19 -3.37 -3.37
N ALA A 52 17.64 -4.41 -4.09
CA ALA A 52 19.04 -4.81 -4.11
C ALA A 52 19.94 -3.66 -4.60
N ALA A 53 21.15 -3.57 -4.05
CA ALA A 53 22.17 -2.67 -4.58
C ALA A 53 22.57 -3.12 -5.99
N VAL A 54 22.63 -2.17 -6.92
CA VAL A 54 23.06 -2.44 -8.29
C VAL A 54 24.56 -2.22 -8.38
N SER A 55 25.31 -3.28 -8.68
CA SER A 55 26.74 -3.19 -8.93
C SER A 55 27.04 -2.39 -10.22
N SER A 56 28.10 -1.59 -10.20
CA SER A 56 28.58 -0.88 -11.40
C SER A 56 28.83 -1.85 -12.57
N GLY A 57 28.44 -1.45 -13.78
CA GLY A 57 28.66 -2.24 -15.00
C GLY A 57 27.60 -3.30 -15.29
N ASN A 58 26.60 -3.49 -14.42
CA ASN A 58 25.48 -4.38 -14.69
C ASN A 58 24.24 -3.60 -15.16
N HIS A 59 24.20 -3.29 -16.47
CA HIS A 59 23.12 -2.54 -17.09
C HIS A 59 21.75 -3.22 -16.93
N GLN A 60 21.71 -4.56 -16.97
CA GLN A 60 20.47 -5.30 -16.82
C GLN A 60 19.91 -5.19 -15.40
N ALA A 61 20.77 -5.28 -14.37
CA ALA A 61 20.37 -5.08 -12.99
C ALA A 61 19.90 -3.63 -12.73
N LEU A 62 20.55 -2.64 -13.34
CA LEU A 62 20.11 -1.24 -13.27
C LEU A 62 18.71 -1.05 -13.87
N LYS A 63 18.48 -1.62 -15.06
CA LYS A 63 17.18 -1.55 -15.72
C LYS A 63 16.09 -2.20 -14.87
N GLN A 64 16.39 -3.37 -14.29
CA GLN A 64 15.45 -4.08 -13.42
C GLN A 64 15.12 -3.26 -12.17
N PHE A 65 16.12 -2.68 -11.52
CA PHE A 65 15.93 -1.79 -10.37
C PHE A 65 15.01 -0.61 -10.70
N LEU A 66 15.22 0.04 -11.85
CA LEU A 66 14.39 1.18 -12.29
C LEU A 66 12.93 0.75 -12.53
N LEU A 67 12.73 -0.35 -13.27
CA LEU A 67 11.39 -0.87 -13.56
C LEU A 67 10.62 -1.22 -12.29
N GLU A 68 11.26 -1.92 -11.35
CA GLU A 68 10.59 -2.31 -10.12
C GLU A 68 10.31 -1.11 -9.20
N SER A 69 11.19 -0.12 -9.17
CA SER A 69 10.96 1.14 -8.44
C SER A 69 9.76 1.88 -9.02
N GLU A 70 9.69 2.00 -10.34
CA GLU A 70 8.62 2.69 -11.05
C GLU A 70 7.24 2.04 -10.82
N VAL A 71 7.17 0.71 -10.86
CA VAL A 71 5.94 -0.04 -10.57
C VAL A 71 5.43 0.26 -9.17
N ARG A 72 6.31 0.28 -8.17
CA ARG A 72 5.92 0.52 -6.78
C ARG A 72 5.53 1.95 -6.50
N ILE A 73 6.28 2.92 -7.04
CA ILE A 73 5.95 4.34 -6.95
C ILE A 73 4.57 4.60 -7.57
N ARG A 74 4.32 4.08 -8.77
CA ARG A 74 3.01 4.22 -9.45
C ARG A 74 1.87 3.59 -8.64
N SER A 75 2.13 2.45 -7.98
CA SER A 75 1.14 1.85 -7.09
C SER A 75 0.83 2.74 -5.89
N LEU A 76 1.83 3.35 -5.26
CA LEU A 76 1.66 4.27 -4.13
C LEU A 76 0.90 5.54 -4.54
N GLU A 77 1.23 6.10 -5.71
CA GLU A 77 0.52 7.26 -6.29
C GLU A 77 -0.96 6.96 -6.55
N THR A 78 -1.26 5.80 -7.13
CA THR A 78 -2.64 5.36 -7.40
C THR A 78 -3.46 5.14 -6.12
N LEU A 79 -2.78 4.79 -5.02
CA LEU A 79 -3.37 4.60 -3.70
C LEU A 79 -3.47 5.91 -2.90
N GLY A 80 -3.10 7.04 -3.49
CA GLY A 80 -3.20 8.36 -2.86
C GLY A 80 -2.14 8.65 -1.80
N VAL A 81 -1.04 7.89 -1.79
CA VAL A 81 0.07 8.13 -0.87
C VAL A 81 0.77 9.44 -1.27
N PRO A 82 1.00 10.38 -0.33
CA PRO A 82 1.69 11.64 -0.64
C PRO A 82 3.10 11.42 -1.17
N TYR A 83 3.49 12.23 -2.17
CA TYR A 83 4.81 12.16 -2.81
C TYR A 83 5.97 12.13 -1.80
N ASP A 84 5.93 13.05 -0.83
CA ASP A 84 7.00 13.20 0.16
C ASP A 84 7.22 11.95 1.03
N SER A 85 6.18 11.14 1.22
CA SER A 85 6.20 9.92 2.04
C SER A 85 7.06 8.82 1.43
N TYR A 86 7.23 8.77 0.10
CA TYR A 86 8.09 7.79 -0.57
C TYR A 86 9.29 8.42 -1.28
N ALA A 87 9.21 9.68 -1.71
CA ALA A 87 10.31 10.35 -2.40
C ALA A 87 11.53 10.57 -1.49
N THR A 88 11.31 11.03 -0.25
CA THR A 88 12.42 11.31 0.68
C THR A 88 13.21 10.04 1.03
N PRO A 89 12.56 8.92 1.45
CA PRO A 89 13.27 7.66 1.68
C PRO A 89 13.87 7.05 0.41
N PHE A 90 13.24 7.25 -0.75
CA PHE A 90 13.79 6.73 -2.01
C PHE A 90 15.07 7.45 -2.42
N VAL A 91 15.12 8.78 -2.28
CA VAL A 91 16.34 9.56 -2.55
C VAL A 91 17.47 9.17 -1.59
N SER A 92 17.16 8.89 -0.31
CA SER A 92 18.19 8.48 0.65
C SER A 92 18.86 7.15 0.30
N LEU A 93 18.18 6.25 -0.44
CA LEU A 93 18.79 5.01 -0.94
C LEU A 93 20.01 5.25 -1.85
N PHE A 94 20.09 6.42 -2.49
CA PHE A 94 21.22 6.79 -3.34
C PHE A 94 22.32 7.51 -2.57
N VAL A 95 21.98 8.18 -1.47
CA VAL A 95 22.94 8.90 -0.61
C VAL A 95 23.63 7.96 0.37
N ASP A 96 22.91 6.98 0.93
CA ASP A 96 23.47 6.00 1.88
C ASP A 96 24.33 4.92 1.19
N ARG A 97 24.28 4.84 -0.15
CA ARG A 97 25.00 3.86 -0.97
C ARG A 97 26.17 4.45 -1.77
N SER A 98 26.48 5.74 -1.57
CA SER A 98 27.66 6.44 -2.13
C SER A 98 28.80 6.51 -1.14
#